data_AF-A0A8D0VNF9-F1
#
_entry.id   AF-A0A8D0VNF9-F1
#
_cell.length_a   1.000
_cell.length_b   1.000
_cell.length_c   1.000
_cell.angle_alpha   90.00
_cell.angle_beta   90.00
_cell.angle_gamma   90.00
#
_symmetry.space_group_name_H-M   'P 1'
#
loop_
_entity.id
_entity.type
_entity.pdbx_description
1 polymer ?
#
loop_
_entity_poly.entity_id
_entity_poly.type
_entity_poly.pdbx_seq_one_letter_code
_entity_poly.pdbx_strand_id
1 'polypeptide(L)'
;MGNCEGEVQGQVWAPWGAEGCAEGCEDAWVDTMFLQGGKGSACPGTDALGPGRARCSRLLLFIRLFMPNLVPPKIPDGERVDFDDIHRKRMEKDLNELQTLIEAHFENRKKEEEELVSLKDRIEKRRAERAEQQRIRTEREKERQTRLAEERARREEEENRRKAEDEARKKKALSNMMHFGGYIQKVGTERKSGKRQTEREKKKKILAERRKVLAIDHLNEDQLREKAKELWQSIYNLEAEKFDLQEKFKQQKYEVSQPHSKTRGKAKVTGRWK
;
A
#
# COMPACT_ATOMS: atom_id res chain seq x y z
N MET A 1 -20.13 -40.79 50.68
CA MET A 1 -21.25 -41.56 50.08
C MET A 1 -21.69 -40.83 48.81
N GLY A 2 -22.09 -41.56 47.77
CA GLY A 2 -22.63 -40.97 46.53
C GLY A 2 -21.59 -40.81 45.41
N ASN A 3 -21.57 -41.76 44.47
CA ASN A 3 -21.01 -41.58 43.13
C ASN A 3 -22.11 -41.01 42.21
N CYS A 4 -21.74 -40.54 41.01
CA CYS A 4 -22.42 -40.86 39.75
C CYS A 4 -21.57 -40.39 38.54
N GLU A 5 -21.89 -40.91 37.34
CA GLU A 5 -21.04 -40.93 36.14
C GLU A 5 -21.66 -40.15 34.94
N GLY A 6 -21.00 -40.16 33.76
CA GLY A 6 -21.45 -39.51 32.51
C GLY A 6 -20.63 -38.24 32.17
N GLU A 7 -19.72 -38.14 31.18
CA GLU A 7 -19.32 -38.90 29.97
C GLU A 7 -19.76 -38.28 28.61
N VAL A 8 -18.82 -38.31 27.64
CA VAL A 8 -18.90 -38.10 26.17
C VAL A 8 -19.10 -36.69 25.56
N GLN A 9 -18.37 -36.47 24.44
CA GLN A 9 -18.42 -35.43 23.39
C GLN A 9 -17.62 -34.15 23.73
N GLY A 10 -16.57 -33.74 23.01
CA GLY A 10 -16.16 -33.91 21.61
C GLY A 10 -15.77 -32.49 21.10
N GLN A 11 -14.77 -32.24 20.25
CA GLN A 11 -13.99 -33.08 19.33
C GLN A 11 -12.52 -32.59 19.29
N VAL A 12 -11.58 -33.44 18.87
CA VAL A 12 -10.18 -33.07 18.57
C VAL A 12 -9.88 -33.45 17.12
N TRP A 13 -9.58 -32.47 16.27
CA TRP A 13 -9.05 -32.70 14.92
C TRP A 13 -7.96 -31.70 14.56
N ALA A 14 -6.76 -32.22 14.36
CA ALA A 14 -5.72 -31.65 13.50
C ALA A 14 -5.14 -32.81 12.69
N PRO A 15 -4.93 -32.63 11.38
CA PRO A 15 -3.57 -32.89 10.91
C PRO A 15 -3.07 -31.94 9.81
N TRP A 16 -1.74 -31.84 9.72
CA TRP A 16 -0.89 -32.07 8.53
C TRP A 16 -1.62 -32.22 7.17
N GLY A 17 -1.15 -31.67 6.04
CA GLY A 17 0.12 -31.01 5.75
C GLY A 17 0.79 -31.57 4.47
N ALA A 18 0.50 -30.96 3.32
CA ALA A 18 1.09 -31.19 1.98
C ALA A 18 0.79 -29.93 1.13
N GLU A 19 1.76 -29.28 0.46
CA GLU A 19 2.31 -29.58 -0.88
C GLU A 19 1.28 -29.51 -2.04
N GLY A 20 1.57 -28.66 -3.05
CA GLY A 20 0.80 -28.55 -4.29
C GLY A 20 1.01 -27.22 -5.04
N CYS A 21 1.69 -27.26 -6.19
CA CYS A 21 1.82 -26.12 -7.12
C CYS A 21 0.94 -26.33 -8.37
N ALA A 22 0.17 -25.30 -8.76
CA ALA A 22 -0.44 -25.04 -10.08
C ALA A 22 -1.07 -23.62 -9.98
N GLU A 23 -1.05 -22.72 -10.97
CA GLU A 23 -1.68 -22.79 -12.30
C GLU A 23 -3.19 -23.15 -12.23
N GLY A 24 -4.13 -22.36 -12.73
CA GLY A 24 -4.03 -21.06 -13.42
C GLY A 24 -5.43 -20.53 -13.77
N CYS A 25 -5.48 -19.48 -14.60
CA CYS A 25 -6.66 -18.82 -15.19
C CYS A 25 -8.03 -19.53 -15.09
N GLU A 26 -9.02 -18.88 -14.45
CA GLU A 26 -10.36 -18.70 -15.03
C GLU A 26 -11.18 -17.64 -14.26
N ASP A 27 -11.53 -16.54 -14.93
CA ASP A 27 -12.56 -15.57 -14.52
C ASP A 27 -13.13 -14.95 -15.81
N ALA A 28 -14.10 -15.66 -16.41
CA ALA A 28 -14.94 -15.18 -17.51
C ALA A 28 -16.31 -14.70 -16.97
N TRP A 29 -17.25 -14.33 -17.86
CA TRP A 29 -18.61 -13.80 -17.57
C TRP A 29 -18.62 -12.33 -17.07
N VAL A 30 -19.32 -11.34 -17.65
CA VAL A 30 -20.23 -11.15 -18.83
C VAL A 30 -20.06 -9.66 -19.29
N ASP A 31 -20.63 -8.99 -20.31
CA ASP A 31 -21.62 -9.14 -21.42
C ASP A 31 -21.38 -7.93 -22.41
N THR A 32 -22.08 -7.59 -23.52
CA THR A 32 -23.26 -8.09 -24.26
C THR A 32 -23.14 -7.79 -25.77
N MET A 33 -23.68 -8.66 -26.64
CA MET A 33 -24.25 -8.45 -27.99
C MET A 33 -23.53 -7.69 -29.15
N PHE A 34 -23.86 -8.19 -30.36
CA PHE A 34 -23.92 -7.50 -31.68
C PHE A 34 -22.58 -7.15 -32.39
N LEU A 35 -22.43 -7.33 -33.72
CA LEU A 35 -23.36 -7.81 -34.76
C LEU A 35 -22.58 -8.36 -35.99
N GLN A 36 -23.21 -9.30 -36.74
CA GLN A 36 -22.82 -9.84 -38.06
C GLN A 36 -21.48 -10.64 -38.15
N GLY A 37 -21.35 -11.65 -39.03
CA GLY A 37 -22.36 -12.32 -39.86
C GLY A 37 -21.93 -12.58 -41.31
N GLY A 38 -21.16 -13.64 -41.57
CA GLY A 38 -20.78 -14.04 -42.93
C GLY A 38 -20.37 -15.51 -43.02
N LYS A 39 -20.93 -16.25 -43.98
CA LYS A 39 -20.55 -17.62 -44.35
C LYS A 39 -19.75 -17.59 -45.66
N GLY A 40 -18.74 -18.45 -45.83
CA GLY A 40 -17.98 -18.53 -47.07
C GLY A 40 -17.05 -19.74 -47.12
N SER A 41 -17.55 -20.89 -47.59
CA SER A 41 -16.78 -22.11 -47.79
C SER A 41 -16.38 -22.28 -49.26
N ALA A 42 -15.07 -22.30 -49.57
CA ALA A 42 -14.58 -22.64 -50.91
C ALA A 42 -13.13 -23.19 -50.92
N CYS A 43 -13.03 -24.51 -51.05
CA CYS A 43 -11.88 -25.29 -51.53
C CYS A 43 -12.47 -26.50 -52.31
N PRO A 44 -11.75 -27.23 -53.20
CA PRO A 44 -10.30 -27.15 -53.49
C PRO A 44 -9.94 -27.10 -55.01
N GLY A 45 -8.63 -27.12 -55.30
CA GLY A 45 -8.02 -27.63 -56.53
C GLY A 45 -6.48 -27.50 -56.43
N THR A 46 -5.64 -28.55 -56.42
CA THR A 46 -5.32 -29.59 -57.44
C THR A 46 -4.68 -28.99 -58.71
N ASP A 47 -3.43 -29.27 -59.08
CA ASP A 47 -2.39 -30.17 -58.53
C ASP A 47 -0.97 -29.70 -58.90
N ALA A 48 0.05 -30.07 -58.09
CA ALA A 48 1.40 -30.42 -58.56
C ALA A 48 2.32 -30.95 -57.43
N LEU A 49 2.68 -32.24 -57.51
CA LEU A 49 3.97 -32.87 -57.16
C LEU A 49 4.74 -32.41 -55.88
N GLY A 50 4.92 -33.34 -54.93
CA GLY A 50 5.90 -33.23 -53.82
C GLY A 50 7.34 -33.65 -54.23
N PRO A 51 8.23 -34.09 -53.29
CA PRO A 51 7.99 -34.38 -51.87
C PRO A 51 9.04 -33.82 -50.87
N GLY A 52 8.69 -33.89 -49.57
CA GLY A 52 9.53 -34.56 -48.58
C GLY A 52 10.86 -33.93 -48.07
N ARG A 53 10.78 -33.41 -46.83
CA ARG A 53 11.79 -33.50 -45.73
C ARG A 53 13.04 -32.60 -45.73
N ALA A 54 13.55 -32.44 -44.50
CA ALA A 54 14.93 -32.14 -44.11
C ALA A 54 15.59 -30.83 -44.59
N ARG A 55 15.32 -29.71 -43.89
CA ARG A 55 16.25 -28.56 -43.80
C ARG A 55 16.52 -28.06 -42.38
N CYS A 56 16.60 -28.98 -41.41
CA CYS A 56 17.30 -28.71 -40.14
C CYS A 56 18.83 -28.75 -40.36
N SER A 57 19.34 -27.85 -41.21
CA SER A 57 20.77 -27.67 -41.50
C SER A 57 21.01 -26.30 -42.12
N ARG A 58 20.68 -25.23 -41.36
CA ARG A 58 20.99 -23.84 -41.75
C ARG A 58 21.54 -22.99 -40.59
N LEU A 59 22.24 -23.63 -39.65
CA LEU A 59 23.04 -22.97 -38.61
C LEU A 59 24.52 -23.43 -38.57
N LEU A 60 24.94 -24.29 -39.49
CA LEU A 60 26.32 -24.78 -39.64
C LEU A 60 26.94 -24.40 -41.00
N LEU A 61 26.48 -23.30 -41.59
CA LEU A 61 26.88 -22.86 -42.93
C LEU A 61 27.22 -21.36 -43.01
N PHE A 62 27.62 -20.76 -41.89
CA PHE A 62 28.12 -19.38 -41.81
C PHE A 62 29.57 -19.25 -41.31
N ILE A 63 30.18 -20.33 -40.80
CA ILE A 63 31.55 -20.35 -40.25
C ILE A 63 32.52 -21.01 -41.26
N ARG A 64 32.50 -20.55 -42.53
CA ARG A 64 33.44 -21.05 -43.56
C ARG A 64 33.73 -20.11 -44.74
N LEU A 65 33.47 -18.81 -44.58
CA LEU A 65 33.68 -17.78 -45.61
C LEU A 65 34.57 -16.61 -45.11
N PHE A 66 35.55 -16.89 -44.27
CA PHE A 66 36.63 -15.93 -43.97
C PHE A 66 37.97 -16.61 -43.67
N MET A 67 38.56 -17.21 -44.71
CA MET A 67 40.00 -17.43 -44.79
C MET A 67 40.47 -16.98 -46.18
N PRO A 68 41.31 -15.95 -46.30
CA PRO A 68 41.91 -15.60 -47.59
C PRO A 68 42.81 -16.75 -48.05
N ASN A 69 42.80 -17.03 -49.36
CA ASN A 69 43.65 -18.08 -49.93
C ASN A 69 45.11 -17.61 -49.94
N LEU A 70 45.89 -18.08 -48.96
CA LEU A 70 47.32 -17.82 -48.83
C LEU A 70 48.11 -18.61 -49.88
N VAL A 71 48.02 -18.16 -51.14
CA VAL A 71 48.94 -18.56 -52.20
C VAL A 71 50.36 -18.19 -51.75
N PRO A 72 51.32 -19.13 -51.70
CA PRO A 72 52.69 -18.82 -51.34
C PRO A 72 53.27 -17.79 -52.33
N PRO A 73 53.74 -16.62 -51.88
CA PRO A 73 54.32 -15.63 -52.77
C PRO A 73 55.60 -16.20 -53.38
N LYS A 74 55.69 -16.21 -54.71
CA LYS A 74 56.94 -16.55 -55.40
C LYS A 74 57.99 -15.51 -55.05
N ILE A 75 59.07 -15.96 -54.42
CA ILE A 75 60.26 -15.15 -54.18
C ILE A 75 60.98 -14.96 -55.54
N PRO A 76 61.22 -13.73 -56.01
CA PRO A 76 62.16 -13.49 -57.08
C PRO A 76 63.59 -13.61 -56.54
N ASP A 77 64.48 -14.30 -57.26
CA ASP A 77 65.84 -14.54 -56.83
C ASP A 77 66.68 -13.25 -56.76
N GLY A 78 67.53 -13.13 -55.73
CA GLY A 78 68.81 -12.42 -55.88
C GLY A 78 68.94 -10.99 -55.37
N GLU A 79 68.12 -10.51 -54.43
CA GLU A 79 68.46 -9.31 -53.63
C GLU A 79 68.78 -9.68 -52.17
N ARG A 80 69.70 -8.93 -51.54
CA ARG A 80 70.29 -9.30 -50.24
C ARG A 80 69.28 -9.06 -49.11
N VAL A 81 68.75 -10.15 -48.56
CA VAL A 81 67.78 -10.09 -47.46
C VAL A 81 68.48 -9.72 -46.15
N ASP A 82 68.47 -8.43 -45.82
CA ASP A 82 69.03 -7.93 -44.56
C ASP A 82 68.16 -8.33 -43.36
N PHE A 83 68.65 -9.28 -42.56
CA PHE A 83 67.92 -9.82 -41.40
C PHE A 83 67.60 -8.75 -40.33
N ASP A 84 68.47 -7.75 -40.15
CA ASP A 84 68.20 -6.61 -39.27
C ASP A 84 67.02 -5.77 -39.76
N ASP A 85 66.78 -5.71 -41.07
CA ASP A 85 65.65 -4.99 -41.64
C ASP A 85 64.33 -5.74 -41.45
N ILE A 86 64.35 -7.07 -41.58
CA ILE A 86 63.24 -7.93 -41.18
C ILE A 86 62.94 -7.78 -39.69
N HIS A 87 63.96 -7.68 -38.84
CA HIS A 87 63.77 -7.49 -37.40
C HIS A 87 63.17 -6.13 -37.06
N ARG A 88 63.69 -5.04 -37.66
CA ARG A 88 63.12 -3.68 -37.53
C ARG A 88 61.66 -3.64 -37.98
N LYS A 89 61.35 -4.15 -39.18
CA LYS A 89 59.99 -4.19 -39.74
C LYS A 89 59.02 -5.02 -38.90
N ARG A 90 59.50 -6.06 -38.21
CA ARG A 90 58.69 -6.79 -37.23
C ARG A 90 58.37 -5.92 -36.02
N MET A 91 59.39 -5.35 -35.37
CA MET A 91 59.20 -4.49 -34.20
C MET A 91 58.31 -3.28 -34.50
N GLU A 92 58.48 -2.65 -35.67
CA GLU A 92 57.65 -1.54 -36.15
C GLU A 92 56.20 -1.98 -36.39
N LYS A 93 55.97 -3.12 -37.05
CA LYS A 93 54.62 -3.68 -37.22
C LYS A 93 53.97 -3.96 -35.87
N ASP A 94 54.67 -4.62 -34.96
CA ASP A 94 54.11 -5.07 -33.69
C ASP A 94 53.82 -3.88 -32.76
N LEU A 95 54.63 -2.81 -32.81
CA LEU A 95 54.33 -1.53 -32.12
C LEU A 95 53.10 -0.82 -32.72
N ASN A 96 53.00 -0.74 -34.06
CA ASN A 96 51.85 -0.13 -34.73
C ASN A 96 50.55 -0.92 -34.49
N GLU A 97 50.63 -2.25 -34.45
CA GLU A 97 49.49 -3.14 -34.13
C GLU A 97 49.05 -2.97 -32.66
N LEU A 98 50.00 -2.89 -31.72
CA LEU A 98 49.72 -2.59 -30.31
C LEU A 98 49.06 -1.21 -30.14
N GLN A 99 49.58 -0.16 -30.79
CA GLN A 99 48.97 1.17 -30.74
C GLN A 99 47.53 1.16 -31.31
N THR A 100 47.34 0.52 -32.46
CA THR A 100 46.01 0.38 -33.10
C THR A 100 45.03 -0.35 -32.18
N LEU A 101 45.46 -1.42 -31.49
CA LEU A 101 44.63 -2.16 -30.54
C LEU A 101 44.28 -1.34 -29.28
N ILE A 102 45.22 -0.53 -28.78
CA ILE A 102 44.99 0.37 -27.64
C ILE A 102 43.97 1.46 -28.01
N GLU A 103 44.16 2.13 -29.14
CA GLU A 103 43.26 3.17 -29.64
C GLU A 103 41.85 2.61 -29.92
N ALA A 104 41.77 1.45 -30.61
CA ALA A 104 40.49 0.79 -30.87
C ALA A 104 39.77 0.36 -29.59
N HIS A 105 40.49 -0.12 -28.57
CA HIS A 105 39.88 -0.47 -27.28
C HIS A 105 39.27 0.76 -26.60
N PHE A 106 40.01 1.88 -26.49
CA PHE A 106 39.49 3.09 -25.86
C PHE A 106 38.33 3.73 -26.65
N GLU A 107 38.43 3.81 -27.98
CA GLU A 107 37.37 4.38 -28.81
C GLU A 107 36.10 3.50 -28.85
N ASN A 108 36.23 2.17 -28.81
CA ASN A 108 35.07 1.28 -28.69
C ASN A 108 34.40 1.43 -27.32
N ARG A 109 35.18 1.38 -26.23
CA ARG A 109 34.67 1.58 -24.86
C ARG A 109 33.95 2.91 -24.69
N LYS A 110 34.51 3.99 -25.23
CA LYS A 110 33.91 5.33 -25.19
C LYS A 110 32.58 5.38 -25.98
N LYS A 111 32.52 4.80 -27.18
CA LYS A 111 31.28 4.74 -27.98
C LYS A 111 30.19 3.91 -27.29
N GLU A 112 30.55 2.75 -26.75
CA GLU A 112 29.65 1.93 -25.93
C GLU A 112 29.10 2.72 -24.72
N GLU A 113 29.97 3.46 -24.02
CA GLU A 113 29.57 4.26 -22.86
C GLU A 113 28.68 5.46 -23.24
N GLU A 114 29.00 6.19 -24.32
CA GLU A 114 28.18 7.29 -24.86
C GLU A 114 26.80 6.78 -25.33
N GLU A 115 26.74 5.64 -26.03
CA GLU A 115 25.47 5.01 -26.42
C GLU A 115 24.66 4.53 -25.20
N LEU A 116 25.31 3.90 -24.22
CA LEU A 116 24.65 3.43 -22.99
C LEU A 116 24.11 4.60 -22.14
N VAL A 117 24.81 5.74 -22.09
CA VAL A 117 24.30 6.96 -21.44
C VAL A 117 23.10 7.51 -22.22
N SER A 118 23.23 7.72 -23.54
CA SER A 118 22.13 8.18 -24.39
C SER A 118 20.87 7.30 -24.29
N LEU A 119 21.04 5.98 -24.18
CA LEU A 119 19.93 5.03 -23.96
C LEU A 119 19.33 5.14 -22.54
N LYS A 120 20.16 5.31 -21.50
CA LYS A 120 19.70 5.53 -20.12
C LYS A 120 18.89 6.83 -20.02
N ASP A 121 19.41 7.95 -20.52
CA ASP A 121 18.74 9.25 -20.51
C ASP A 121 17.38 9.19 -21.22
N ARG A 122 17.32 8.50 -22.38
CA ARG A 122 16.06 8.26 -23.09
C ARG A 122 15.10 7.32 -22.36
N ILE A 123 15.56 6.46 -21.46
CA ILE A 123 14.70 5.64 -20.59
C ILE A 123 14.23 6.46 -19.38
N GLU A 124 15.13 7.20 -18.75
CA GLU A 124 14.86 8.05 -17.59
C GLU A 124 13.89 9.19 -17.91
N LYS A 125 14.11 9.91 -19.03
CA LYS A 125 13.15 10.90 -19.53
C LYS A 125 11.75 10.30 -19.71
N ARG A 126 11.63 9.12 -20.32
CA ARG A 126 10.34 8.40 -20.45
C ARG A 126 9.80 7.84 -19.13
N ARG A 127 10.59 7.73 -18.07
CA ARG A 127 10.11 7.42 -16.71
C ARG A 127 9.60 8.69 -16.03
N ALA A 128 10.35 9.79 -16.10
CA ALA A 128 9.95 11.11 -15.59
C ALA A 128 8.66 11.62 -16.24
N GLU A 129 8.53 11.53 -17.57
CA GLU A 129 7.30 11.89 -18.31
C GLU A 129 6.07 11.11 -17.82
N ARG A 130 6.20 9.79 -17.56
CA ARG A 130 5.10 8.98 -17.01
C ARG A 130 4.80 9.32 -15.56
N ALA A 131 5.82 9.57 -14.74
CA ALA A 131 5.66 9.98 -13.35
C ALA A 131 4.93 11.32 -13.26
N GLU A 132 5.29 12.29 -14.10
CA GLU A 132 4.65 13.61 -14.12
C GLU A 132 3.23 13.55 -14.68
N GLN A 133 2.98 12.77 -15.75
CA GLN A 133 1.60 12.48 -16.19
C GLN A 133 0.76 11.86 -15.08
N GLN A 134 1.32 10.98 -14.26
CA GLN A 134 0.61 10.37 -13.13
C GLN A 134 0.40 11.37 -11.99
N ARG A 135 1.35 12.27 -11.68
CA ARG A 135 1.17 13.38 -10.73
C ARG A 135 0.06 14.33 -11.17
N ILE A 136 0.05 14.75 -12.43
CA ILE A 136 -1.00 15.62 -12.99
C ILE A 136 -2.38 14.93 -12.93
N ARG A 137 -2.44 13.60 -13.14
CA ARG A 137 -3.68 12.82 -12.98
C ARG A 137 -4.15 12.76 -11.53
N THR A 138 -3.27 12.45 -10.57
CA THR A 138 -3.64 12.35 -9.16
C THR A 138 -3.97 13.72 -8.54
N GLU A 139 -3.31 14.79 -8.99
CA GLU A 139 -3.61 16.16 -8.59
C GLU A 139 -4.98 16.62 -9.10
N ARG A 140 -5.28 16.44 -10.40
CA ARG A 140 -6.61 16.76 -10.96
C ARG A 140 -7.72 15.93 -10.33
N GLU A 141 -7.47 14.66 -10.01
CA GLU A 141 -8.46 13.85 -9.30
C GLU A 141 -8.65 14.34 -7.85
N LYS A 142 -7.57 14.66 -7.14
CA LYS A 142 -7.64 15.26 -5.80
C LYS A 142 -8.40 16.58 -5.82
N GLU A 143 -8.21 17.42 -6.83
CA GLU A 143 -8.96 18.67 -7.03
C GLU A 143 -10.47 18.40 -7.18
N ARG A 144 -10.85 17.44 -8.04
CA ARG A 144 -12.26 17.02 -8.21
C ARG A 144 -12.85 16.51 -6.90
N GLN A 145 -12.14 15.65 -6.18
CA GLN A 145 -12.59 15.13 -4.89
C GLN A 145 -12.72 16.24 -3.83
N THR A 146 -11.78 17.19 -3.77
CA THR A 146 -11.89 18.33 -2.83
C THR A 146 -13.05 19.26 -3.18
N ARG A 147 -13.29 19.57 -4.46
CA ARG A 147 -14.45 20.39 -4.87
C ARG A 147 -15.79 19.71 -4.57
N LEU A 148 -15.89 18.39 -4.78
CA LEU A 148 -17.09 17.62 -4.42
C LEU A 148 -17.29 17.54 -2.90
N ALA A 149 -16.21 17.45 -2.12
CA ALA A 149 -16.26 17.48 -0.66
C ALA A 149 -16.65 18.87 -0.12
N GLU A 150 -16.14 19.95 -0.72
CA GLU A 150 -16.48 21.33 -0.39
C GLU A 150 -17.94 21.66 -0.74
N GLU A 151 -18.42 21.26 -1.92
CA GLU A 151 -19.82 21.46 -2.30
C GLU A 151 -20.76 20.66 -1.38
N ARG A 152 -20.40 19.41 -1.03
CA ARG A 152 -21.14 18.62 -0.05
C ARG A 152 -21.13 19.28 1.33
N ALA A 153 -19.99 19.77 1.81
CA ALA A 153 -19.89 20.47 3.09
C ALA A 153 -20.76 21.73 3.12
N ARG A 154 -20.73 22.55 2.06
CA ARG A 154 -21.59 23.74 1.93
C ARG A 154 -23.07 23.39 1.90
N ARG A 155 -23.46 22.31 1.20
CA ARG A 155 -24.85 21.80 1.20
C ARG A 155 -25.26 21.31 2.60
N GLU A 156 -24.40 20.59 3.31
CA GLU A 156 -24.62 20.15 4.70
C GLU A 156 -24.72 21.33 5.67
N GLU A 157 -23.91 22.38 5.51
CA GLU A 157 -23.98 23.60 6.33
C GLU A 157 -25.27 24.39 6.11
N GLU A 158 -25.72 24.55 4.86
CA GLU A 158 -26.99 25.21 4.55
C GLU A 158 -28.21 24.40 5.01
N GLU A 159 -28.18 23.07 4.85
CA GLU A 159 -29.22 22.20 5.36
C GLU A 159 -29.27 22.22 6.90
N ASN A 160 -28.10 22.22 7.56
CA ASN A 160 -27.99 22.33 9.02
C ASN A 160 -28.44 23.71 9.53
N ARG A 161 -28.16 24.79 8.78
CA ARG A 161 -28.70 26.14 9.06
C ARG A 161 -30.23 26.15 8.98
N ARG A 162 -30.81 25.63 7.90
CA ARG A 162 -32.27 25.49 7.76
C ARG A 162 -32.87 24.64 8.88
N LYS A 163 -32.26 23.50 9.22
CA LYS A 163 -32.68 22.65 10.35
C LYS A 163 -32.63 23.40 11.68
N ALA A 164 -31.60 24.21 11.93
CA ALA A 164 -31.49 25.03 13.13
C ALA A 164 -32.52 26.18 13.17
N GLU A 165 -32.82 26.80 12.03
CA GLU A 165 -33.88 27.82 11.90
C GLU A 165 -35.28 27.23 12.09
N ASP A 166 -35.57 26.07 11.50
CA ASP A 166 -36.83 25.34 11.71
C ASP A 166 -36.95 24.81 13.14
N GLU A 167 -35.88 24.30 13.75
CA GLU A 167 -35.90 23.93 15.18
C GLU A 167 -36.05 25.16 16.08
N ALA A 168 -35.48 26.31 15.73
CA ALA A 168 -35.69 27.56 16.46
C ALA A 168 -37.14 28.08 16.29
N ARG A 169 -37.73 27.98 15.09
CA ARG A 169 -39.12 28.36 14.81
C ARG A 169 -40.10 27.42 15.52
N LYS A 170 -39.89 26.10 15.43
CA LYS A 170 -40.64 25.07 16.17
C LYS A 170 -40.50 25.28 17.67
N LYS A 171 -39.28 25.51 18.19
CA LYS A 171 -39.05 25.81 19.61
C LYS A 171 -39.69 27.12 20.06
N LYS A 172 -39.74 28.17 19.22
CA LYS A 172 -40.43 29.43 19.54
C LYS A 172 -41.94 29.22 19.60
N ALA A 173 -42.53 28.54 18.63
CA ALA A 173 -43.97 28.20 18.64
C ALA A 173 -44.33 27.29 19.83
N LEU A 174 -43.56 26.21 20.05
CA LEU A 174 -43.76 25.28 21.15
C LEU A 174 -43.57 25.96 22.52
N SER A 175 -42.56 26.82 22.68
CA SER A 175 -42.34 27.57 23.92
C SER A 175 -43.39 28.66 24.19
N ASN A 176 -44.11 29.13 23.17
CA ASN A 176 -45.24 30.04 23.32
C ASN A 176 -46.55 29.30 23.61
N MET A 177 -46.59 27.98 23.36
CA MET A 177 -47.73 27.10 23.64
C MET A 177 -47.55 26.28 24.93
N MET A 178 -46.32 26.09 25.38
CA MET A 178 -45.98 25.26 26.54
C MET A 178 -45.20 26.06 27.59
N HIS A 179 -45.93 26.52 28.62
CA HIS A 179 -45.40 26.78 29.96
C HIS A 179 -44.95 25.45 30.64
N PHE A 180 -44.05 24.71 29.99
CA PHE A 180 -43.55 23.39 30.40
C PHE A 180 -42.01 23.39 30.39
N GLY A 181 -41.45 24.40 31.05
CA GLY A 181 -40.07 24.88 30.86
C GLY A 181 -38.91 23.96 31.26
N GLY A 182 -39.16 22.73 31.75
CA GLY A 182 -38.11 21.86 32.29
C GLY A 182 -37.21 21.20 31.23
N TYR A 183 -37.77 20.69 30.14
CA TYR A 183 -37.05 19.76 29.25
C TYR A 183 -36.25 20.47 28.14
N ILE A 184 -36.81 21.55 27.59
CA ILE A 184 -36.34 22.24 26.37
C ILE A 184 -35.05 23.07 26.59
N GLN A 185 -34.68 23.35 27.85
CA GLN A 185 -33.46 24.09 28.19
C GLN A 185 -32.20 23.21 28.12
N LYS A 186 -32.28 21.92 28.49
CA LYS A 186 -31.15 20.97 28.41
C LYS A 186 -30.72 20.78 26.94
N VAL A 187 -31.64 20.30 26.11
CA VAL A 187 -31.41 20.00 24.68
C VAL A 187 -30.96 21.25 23.91
N GLY A 188 -31.51 22.42 24.22
CA GLY A 188 -31.18 23.67 23.53
C GLY A 188 -29.79 24.23 23.85
N THR A 189 -29.21 23.90 25.00
CA THR A 189 -27.87 24.35 25.40
C THR A 189 -26.79 23.46 24.76
N GLU A 190 -27.10 22.16 24.62
CA GLU A 190 -26.15 21.15 24.17
C GLU A 190 -25.87 21.24 22.65
N ARG A 191 -26.89 21.57 21.84
CA ARG A 191 -26.77 21.70 20.37
C ARG A 191 -26.10 22.99 19.87
N LYS A 192 -25.95 24.02 20.71
CA LYS A 192 -25.33 25.31 20.30
C LYS A 192 -23.80 25.37 20.46
N SER A 193 -23.19 24.36 21.07
CA SER A 193 -21.72 24.28 21.17
C SER A 193 -21.17 23.54 19.95
N GLY A 194 -20.48 24.27 19.06
CA GLY A 194 -20.00 23.77 17.76
C GLY A 194 -19.32 22.40 17.85
N LYS A 195 -19.89 21.42 17.14
CA LYS A 195 -19.47 20.01 16.97
C LYS A 195 -18.60 19.47 18.11
N ARG A 196 -19.12 19.55 19.35
CA ARG A 196 -18.46 19.00 20.56
C ARG A 196 -18.00 17.58 20.29
N GLN A 197 -16.68 17.37 20.25
CA GLN A 197 -16.06 16.06 20.08
C GLN A 197 -16.74 15.08 21.06
N THR A 198 -17.37 14.03 20.55
CA THR A 198 -18.22 13.18 21.40
C THR A 198 -17.38 12.50 22.48
N GLU A 199 -17.95 12.13 23.63
CA GLU A 199 -17.20 11.40 24.66
C GLU A 199 -16.59 10.10 24.13
N ARG A 200 -17.20 9.49 23.10
CA ARG A 200 -16.66 8.36 22.35
C ARG A 200 -15.38 8.72 21.57
N GLU A 201 -15.37 9.86 20.87
CA GLU A 201 -14.20 10.38 20.16
C GLU A 201 -13.11 10.86 21.11
N LYS A 202 -13.45 11.55 22.21
CA LYS A 202 -12.49 11.96 23.25
C LYS A 202 -11.82 10.74 23.87
N LYS A 203 -12.60 9.73 24.27
CA LYS A 203 -12.08 8.45 24.76
C LYS A 203 -11.18 7.77 23.72
N LYS A 204 -11.56 7.76 22.44
CA LYS A 204 -10.73 7.20 21.36
C LYS A 204 -9.42 7.98 21.18
N LYS A 205 -9.43 9.32 21.26
CA LYS A 205 -8.24 10.18 21.19
C LYS A 205 -7.30 9.90 22.37
N ILE A 206 -7.81 9.96 23.60
CA ILE A 206 -7.01 9.75 24.83
C ILE A 206 -6.43 8.32 24.87
N LEU A 207 -7.17 7.30 24.42
CA LEU A 207 -6.65 5.93 24.34
C LEU A 207 -5.60 5.75 23.22
N ALA A 208 -5.72 6.47 22.10
CA ALA A 208 -4.69 6.48 21.06
C ALA A 208 -3.41 7.20 21.52
N GLU A 209 -3.55 8.32 22.22
CA GLU A 209 -2.47 9.12 22.82
C GLU A 209 -1.70 8.34 23.90
N ARG A 210 -2.41 7.53 24.71
CA ARG A 210 -1.81 6.60 25.68
C ARG A 210 -1.18 5.35 25.04
N ARG A 211 -1.51 5.02 23.78
CA ARG A 211 -1.01 3.81 23.10
C ARG A 211 0.39 4.06 22.54
N LYS A 212 1.41 3.72 23.32
CA LYS A 212 2.79 3.62 22.84
C LYS A 212 2.83 2.64 21.65
N VAL A 213 3.41 3.07 20.53
CA VAL A 213 3.75 2.19 19.41
C VAL A 213 5.00 1.40 19.80
N LEU A 214 4.96 0.09 19.63
CA LEU A 214 6.08 -0.80 19.93
C LEU A 214 6.79 -1.12 18.61
N ALA A 215 8.07 -0.77 18.51
CA ALA A 215 8.96 -1.25 17.47
C ALA A 215 9.81 -2.37 18.06
N ILE A 216 9.60 -3.60 17.59
CA ILE A 216 10.19 -4.82 18.17
C ILE A 216 11.15 -5.53 17.22
N ASP A 217 11.05 -5.24 15.92
CA ASP A 217 11.66 -6.01 14.83
C ASP A 217 13.19 -5.84 14.70
N HIS A 218 13.79 -5.01 15.56
CA HIS A 218 15.23 -4.66 15.55
C HIS A 218 15.86 -4.66 16.95
N LEU A 219 15.23 -5.30 17.93
CA LEU A 219 15.73 -5.41 19.31
C LEU A 219 16.46 -6.75 19.54
N ASN A 220 17.56 -6.72 20.30
CA ASN A 220 18.26 -7.92 20.74
C ASN A 220 17.46 -8.68 21.83
N GLU A 221 17.77 -9.96 22.07
CA GLU A 221 17.01 -10.81 23.01
C GLU A 221 16.95 -10.23 24.43
N ASP A 222 18.07 -9.73 24.96
CA ASP A 222 18.09 -9.09 26.29
C ASP A 222 17.22 -7.83 26.34
N GLN A 223 17.23 -7.02 25.27
CA GLN A 223 16.39 -5.83 25.15
C GLN A 223 14.90 -6.20 25.06
N LEU A 224 14.56 -7.31 24.40
CA LEU A 224 13.20 -7.86 24.38
C LEU A 224 12.79 -8.36 25.78
N ARG A 225 13.70 -9.00 26.52
CA ARG A 225 13.48 -9.43 27.91
C ARG A 225 13.27 -8.23 28.86
N GLU A 226 13.96 -7.12 28.66
CA GLU A 226 13.73 -5.87 29.39
C GLU A 226 12.39 -5.20 28.99
N LYS A 227 12.10 -5.09 27.70
CA LYS A 227 10.84 -4.50 27.21
C LYS A 227 9.62 -5.32 27.63
N ALA A 228 9.73 -6.65 27.73
CA ALA A 228 8.69 -7.49 28.31
C ALA A 228 8.41 -7.15 29.79
N LYS A 229 9.45 -6.90 30.60
CA LYS A 229 9.30 -6.46 32.00
C LYS A 229 8.69 -5.06 32.10
N GLU A 230 9.12 -4.11 31.28
CA GLU A 230 8.53 -2.75 31.22
C GLU A 230 7.03 -2.79 30.89
N LEU A 231 6.65 -3.60 29.89
CA LEU A 231 5.25 -3.75 29.47
C LEU A 231 4.41 -4.45 30.54
N TRP A 232 4.95 -5.51 31.17
CA TRP A 232 4.29 -6.20 32.27
C TRP A 232 4.04 -5.25 33.47
N GLN A 233 5.05 -4.48 33.89
CA GLN A 233 4.90 -3.50 34.96
C GLN A 233 3.90 -2.39 34.58
N SER A 234 3.89 -1.97 33.31
CA SER A 234 2.90 -1.00 32.82
C SER A 234 1.47 -1.53 32.82
N ILE A 235 1.27 -2.84 32.62
CA ILE A 235 -0.04 -3.49 32.74
C ILE A 235 -0.44 -3.56 34.23
N TYR A 236 0.46 -4.06 35.09
CA TYR A 236 0.22 -4.19 36.53
C TYR A 236 -0.20 -2.86 37.17
N ASN A 237 0.50 -1.76 36.83
CA ASN A 237 0.16 -0.42 37.32
C ASN A 237 -1.25 0.03 36.87
N LEU A 238 -1.63 -0.24 35.61
CA LEU A 238 -2.96 0.09 35.08
C LEU A 238 -4.06 -0.77 35.72
N GLU A 239 -3.76 -2.00 36.12
CA GLU A 239 -4.70 -2.87 36.86
C GLU A 239 -4.89 -2.39 38.31
N ALA A 240 -3.83 -1.91 38.96
CA ALA A 240 -3.91 -1.26 40.26
C ALA A 240 -4.75 0.04 40.20
N GLU A 241 -4.48 0.95 39.26
CA GLU A 241 -5.30 2.16 39.03
C GLU A 241 -6.79 1.82 38.80
N LYS A 242 -7.06 0.78 38.00
CA LYS A 242 -8.41 0.29 37.72
C LYS A 242 -9.10 -0.22 39.00
N PHE A 243 -8.42 -1.01 39.83
CA PHE A 243 -8.96 -1.51 41.10
C PHE A 243 -9.32 -0.35 42.05
N ASP A 244 -8.40 0.59 42.22
CA ASP A 244 -8.58 1.81 43.01
C ASP A 244 -9.82 2.60 42.58
N LEU A 245 -10.00 2.77 41.26
CA LEU A 245 -11.16 3.44 40.67
C LEU A 245 -12.46 2.63 40.84
N GLN A 246 -12.40 1.29 40.86
CA GLN A 246 -13.56 0.44 41.11
C GLN A 246 -14.02 0.53 42.57
N GLU A 247 -13.12 0.53 43.55
CA GLU A 247 -13.50 0.72 44.96
C GLU A 247 -14.01 2.14 45.23
N LYS A 248 -13.35 3.17 44.67
CA LYS A 248 -13.84 4.57 44.73
C LYS A 248 -15.24 4.71 44.11
N PHE A 249 -15.53 4.01 43.01
CA PHE A 249 -16.86 3.99 42.40
C PHE A 249 -17.92 3.26 43.25
N LYS A 250 -17.56 2.15 43.92
CA LYS A 250 -18.47 1.48 44.88
C LYS A 250 -18.80 2.41 46.05
N GLN A 251 -17.80 3.10 46.61
CA GLN A 251 -17.98 4.04 47.72
C GLN A 251 -18.87 5.22 47.30
N GLN A 252 -18.60 5.86 46.16
CA GLN A 252 -19.44 6.93 45.61
C GLN A 252 -20.88 6.45 45.33
N LYS A 253 -21.05 5.23 44.80
CA LYS A 253 -22.37 4.63 44.61
C LYS A 253 -23.11 4.45 45.95
N TYR A 254 -22.41 4.04 47.01
CA TYR A 254 -22.99 3.93 48.34
C TYR A 254 -23.42 5.31 48.88
N GLU A 255 -22.54 6.30 48.84
CA GLU A 255 -22.79 7.69 49.25
C GLU A 255 -23.98 8.33 48.52
N VAL A 256 -24.09 8.12 47.20
CA VAL A 256 -25.20 8.62 46.36
C VAL A 256 -26.50 7.82 46.59
N SER A 257 -26.39 6.55 47.00
CA SER A 257 -27.55 5.71 47.34
C SER A 257 -28.12 5.97 48.73
N GLN A 258 -27.35 6.57 49.64
CA GLN A 258 -27.90 7.04 50.92
C GLN A 258 -28.88 8.19 50.67
N PRO A 259 -30.11 8.14 51.23
CA PRO A 259 -31.03 9.26 51.14
C PRO A 259 -30.42 10.49 51.83
N HIS A 260 -30.51 11.64 51.17
CA HIS A 260 -29.86 12.91 51.53
C HIS A 260 -30.50 13.60 52.77
N SER A 261 -30.54 12.87 53.88
CA SER A 261 -31.19 13.21 55.16
C SER A 261 -30.63 14.48 55.81
N LYS A 262 -29.37 14.81 55.54
CA LYS A 262 -28.66 15.97 56.11
C LYS A 262 -29.01 17.32 55.46
N THR A 263 -29.83 17.37 54.41
CA THR A 263 -30.18 18.64 53.75
C THR A 263 -31.69 18.93 53.64
N ARG A 264 -32.58 17.92 53.74
CA ARG A 264 -34.03 18.12 53.88
C ARG A 264 -34.44 18.56 55.31
N GLY A 265 -33.66 19.48 55.89
CA GLY A 265 -33.66 19.82 57.33
C GLY A 265 -34.17 21.21 57.71
N LYS A 266 -34.59 22.06 56.75
CA LYS A 266 -35.24 23.36 57.04
C LYS A 266 -36.39 23.71 56.08
N ALA A 267 -37.48 22.95 56.16
CA ALA A 267 -38.81 23.49 55.83
C ALA A 267 -39.33 24.26 57.06
N LYS A 268 -39.91 25.45 56.86
CA LYS A 268 -40.37 26.32 57.96
C LYS A 268 -41.57 25.69 58.68
N VAL A 269 -41.49 25.54 60.01
CA VAL A 269 -42.69 25.39 60.85
C VAL A 269 -43.20 26.78 61.24
N THR A 270 -44.24 27.23 60.54
CA THR A 270 -44.93 28.51 60.79
C THR A 270 -46.42 28.29 60.51
N GLY A 271 -47.28 28.47 61.52
CA GLY A 271 -48.72 28.23 61.40
C GLY A 271 -49.27 27.12 62.32
N ARG A 272 -49.06 27.26 63.63
CA ARG A 272 -49.94 26.67 64.65
C ARG A 272 -50.56 27.81 65.45
N TRP A 273 -51.82 27.61 65.86
CA TRP A 273 -52.62 28.31 66.88
C TRP A 273 -53.87 29.03 66.37
N LYS A 274 -55.00 28.58 66.93
CA LYS A 274 -56.37 29.13 66.92
C LYS A 274 -57.04 29.28 65.55
#